data_AF-A0A7S2G3I1-F1
#
_entry.id   AF-A0A7S2G3I1-F1
#
_cell.length_a   1.000
_cell.length_b   1.000
_cell.length_c   1.000
_cell.angle_alpha   90.00
_cell.angle_beta   90.00
_cell.angle_gamma   90.00
#
_symmetry.space_group_name_H-M   'P 1'
#
loop_
_entity.id
_entity.type
_entity.pdbx_description
1 polymer ?
#
loop_
_entity_poly.entity_id
_entity_poly.type
_entity_poly.pdbx_seq_one_letter_code
_entity_poly.pdbx_strand_id
1 'polypeptide(L)'
;ARCNMMMVNLLTNKVTRLKDSFFTPPTSFIYLTYNLKFLAFEEHQVTLWNLKGEQVGTFEDHSLVTPHSFEDSSSIIHITQAQDIIISLCEDSPEEDEVGGSSSTSAPPSSSIHVSSIMTGRCLARINSRATAVGGGGHITALAYSDETGDIITGDDQGYIHIWSN
;
A
#
# COMPACT_ATOMS: atom_id res chain seq x y z
N ALA A 1 -17.48 2.58 14.43
CA ALA A 1 -18.18 3.89 14.49
C ALA A 1 -18.45 4.36 13.06
N ARG A 2 -19.59 4.99 12.76
CA ARG A 2 -19.85 5.55 11.42
C ARG A 2 -19.16 6.91 11.31
N CYS A 3 -18.12 7.03 10.50
CA CYS A 3 -17.47 8.32 10.24
C CYS A 3 -18.15 9.04 9.07
N ASN A 4 -18.34 10.35 9.23
CA ASN A 4 -18.94 11.22 8.22
C ASN A 4 -17.84 12.08 7.58
N MET A 5 -17.84 12.22 6.26
CA MET A 5 -16.91 13.13 5.58
C MET A 5 -17.43 14.57 5.64
N MET A 6 -16.49 15.48 5.93
CA MET A 6 -16.75 16.90 6.03
C MET A 6 -15.66 17.65 5.25
N MET A 7 -16.09 18.55 4.38
CA MET A 7 -15.18 19.50 3.73
C MET A 7 -15.33 20.86 4.41
N VAL A 8 -14.22 21.38 4.91
CA VAL A 8 -14.15 22.72 5.50
C VAL A 8 -13.40 23.61 4.53
N ASN A 9 -14.06 24.63 4.00
CA ASN A 9 -13.39 25.64 3.19
C ASN A 9 -12.57 26.55 4.12
N LEU A 10 -11.24 26.49 3.99
CA LEU A 10 -10.30 27.20 4.88
C LEU A 10 -10.43 28.72 4.85
N LEU A 11 -10.89 29.30 3.73
CA LEU A 11 -11.00 30.76 3.56
C LEU A 11 -12.32 31.33 4.10
N THR A 12 -13.39 30.55 4.00
CA THR A 12 -14.75 31.00 4.35
C THR A 12 -15.27 30.37 5.63
N ASN A 13 -14.55 29.40 6.20
CA ASN A 13 -15.01 28.52 7.28
C ASN A 13 -16.32 27.80 6.99
N LYS A 14 -16.74 27.75 5.71
CA LYS A 14 -17.95 27.06 5.30
C LYS A 14 -17.73 25.56 5.40
N VAL A 15 -18.58 24.92 6.19
CA VAL A 15 -18.61 23.47 6.36
C VAL A 15 -19.63 22.85 5.40
N THR A 16 -19.18 21.92 4.57
CA THR A 16 -20.02 21.07 3.74
C THR A 16 -19.98 19.65 4.29
N ARG A 17 -21.09 19.19 4.84
CA ARG A 17 -21.26 17.78 5.27
C ARG A 17 -21.75 16.97 4.08
N LEU A 18 -21.03 15.91 3.75
CA LEU A 18 -21.41 15.01 2.66
C LEU A 18 -22.41 14.02 3.23
N LYS A 19 -23.62 13.98 2.65
CA LYS A 19 -24.66 13.04 3.04
C LYS A 19 -24.31 11.67 2.47
N ASP A 20 -24.52 10.63 3.26
CA ASP A 20 -24.37 9.22 2.86
C ASP A 20 -22.94 8.75 2.54
N SER A 21 -21.92 9.54 2.87
CA SER A 21 -20.54 9.09 2.84
C SER A 21 -20.22 8.29 4.11
N PHE A 22 -20.17 6.97 4.02
CA PHE A 22 -19.80 6.11 5.14
C PHE A 22 -18.35 5.67 4.98
N PHE A 23 -17.50 6.12 5.89
CA PHE A 23 -16.12 5.67 6.00
C PHE A 23 -15.97 4.85 7.27
N THR A 24 -15.25 3.75 7.19
CA THR A 24 -14.57 3.25 8.39
C THR A 24 -13.44 4.23 8.72
N PRO A 25 -13.10 4.43 10.01
CA PRO A 25 -12.01 5.34 10.39
C PRO A 25 -10.69 4.95 9.69
N PRO A 26 -10.16 5.79 8.79
CA PRO A 26 -8.90 5.52 8.15
C PRO A 26 -7.73 5.86 9.08
N THR A 27 -6.62 5.15 8.92
CA THR A 27 -5.38 5.36 9.66
C THR A 27 -4.54 6.48 9.04
N SER A 28 -4.57 6.63 7.72
CA SER A 28 -3.87 7.68 6.99
C SER A 28 -4.55 8.02 5.66
N PHE A 29 -4.10 9.10 5.03
CA PHE A 29 -4.57 9.53 3.71
C PHE A 29 -3.41 10.02 2.85
N ILE A 30 -3.53 9.82 1.53
CA ILE A 30 -2.67 10.47 0.54
C ILE A 30 -3.56 11.21 -0.47
N TYR A 31 -3.31 12.50 -0.67
CA TYR A 31 -4.05 13.31 -1.65
C TYR A 31 -3.41 13.24 -3.03
N LEU A 32 -4.21 12.86 -4.04
CA LEU A 32 -3.80 12.77 -5.43
C LEU A 32 -4.17 14.06 -6.15
N THR A 33 -3.21 14.97 -6.21
CA THR A 33 -3.38 16.34 -6.71
C THR A 33 -3.90 16.39 -8.14
N TYR A 34 -3.37 15.56 -9.05
CA TYR A 34 -3.76 15.61 -10.46
C TYR A 34 -5.16 15.05 -10.73
N ASN A 35 -5.64 14.17 -9.86
CA ASN A 35 -6.91 13.47 -10.04
C ASN A 35 -8.05 14.05 -9.18
N LEU A 36 -7.75 15.00 -8.28
CA LEU A 36 -8.68 15.52 -7.27
C LEU A 36 -9.37 14.39 -6.48
N LYS A 37 -8.57 13.38 -6.14
CA LYS A 37 -8.97 12.19 -5.38
C LYS A 37 -8.03 12.01 -4.20
N PHE A 38 -8.37 11.10 -3.29
CA PHE A 38 -7.47 10.70 -2.22
C PHE A 38 -7.55 9.20 -1.98
N LEU A 39 -6.42 8.64 -1.56
CA LEU A 39 -6.34 7.30 -1.02
C LEU A 39 -6.65 7.36 0.48
N ALA A 40 -7.51 6.46 0.93
CA ALA A 40 -7.78 6.22 2.35
C ALA A 40 -7.25 4.84 2.71
N PHE A 41 -6.46 4.80 3.79
CA PHE A 41 -5.87 3.57 4.31
C PHE A 41 -6.64 3.13 5.54
N GLU A 42 -7.10 1.89 5.56
CA GLU A 42 -7.92 1.34 6.63
C GLU A 42 -7.45 -0.08 6.91
N GLU A 43 -6.96 -0.33 8.13
CA GLU A 43 -6.34 -1.60 8.50
C GLU A 43 -5.26 -2.00 7.46
N HIS A 44 -5.59 -2.98 6.60
CA HIS A 44 -4.73 -3.47 5.52
C HIS A 44 -5.20 -3.04 4.12
N GLN A 45 -6.34 -2.35 4.00
CA GLN A 45 -6.94 -2.01 2.73
C GLN A 45 -6.63 -0.58 2.29
N VAL A 46 -6.58 -0.42 0.97
CA VAL A 46 -6.49 0.89 0.31
C VAL A 46 -7.76 1.10 -0.50
N THR A 47 -8.36 2.28 -0.36
CA THR A 47 -9.56 2.66 -1.12
C THR A 47 -9.37 4.03 -1.76
N LEU A 48 -9.93 4.21 -2.96
CA LEU A 48 -9.84 5.45 -3.72
C LEU A 48 -11.16 6.22 -3.62
N TRP A 49 -11.08 7.48 -3.22
CA TRP A 49 -12.25 8.33 -2.98
C TRP A 49 -12.15 9.64 -3.73
N ASN A 50 -13.31 10.19 -4.08
CA ASN A 50 -13.41 11.54 -4.62
C ASN A 50 -13.81 12.56 -3.54
N LEU A 51 -13.70 13.85 -3.86
CA LEU A 51 -14.07 14.94 -2.93
C LEU A 51 -15.59 15.06 -2.68
N LYS A 52 -16.43 14.28 -3.36
CA LYS A 52 -17.87 14.16 -3.06
C LYS A 52 -18.15 13.09 -2.00
N GLY A 53 -17.12 12.39 -1.51
CA GLY A 53 -17.27 11.34 -0.51
C GLY A 53 -17.80 10.04 -1.09
N GLU A 54 -17.60 9.81 -2.39
CA GLU A 54 -17.94 8.57 -3.07
C GLU A 54 -16.66 7.73 -3.20
N GLN A 55 -16.76 6.44 -2.84
CA GLN A 55 -15.71 5.47 -3.13
C GLN A 55 -15.76 5.17 -4.62
N VAL A 56 -14.67 5.48 -5.33
CA VAL A 56 -14.57 5.35 -6.79
C VAL A 56 -13.65 4.21 -7.22
N GLY A 57 -12.98 3.54 -6.28
CA GLY A 57 -12.17 2.37 -6.55
C GLY A 57 -11.68 1.64 -5.30
N THR A 58 -11.27 0.40 -5.51
CA THR A 58 -10.57 -0.48 -4.55
C THR A 58 -9.39 -1.12 -5.27
N PHE A 59 -8.48 -1.76 -4.54
CA PHE A 59 -7.37 -2.50 -5.12
C PHE A 59 -7.64 -4.01 -5.00
N GLU A 60 -7.28 -4.78 -6.03
CA GLU A 60 -7.51 -6.23 -6.09
C GLU A 60 -6.66 -7.00 -5.08
N ASP A 61 -5.46 -6.50 -4.78
CA ASP A 61 -4.38 -7.24 -4.14
C ASP A 61 -3.70 -6.50 -2.97
N HIS A 62 -4.03 -5.23 -2.73
CA HIS A 62 -3.35 -4.44 -1.70
C HIS A 62 -3.87 -4.78 -0.29
N SER A 63 -3.32 -5.85 0.28
CA SER A 63 -3.35 -6.13 1.71
C SER A 63 -2.04 -5.63 2.33
N LEU A 64 -1.99 -4.39 2.78
CA LEU A 64 -0.78 -3.77 3.31
C LEU A 64 -0.23 -4.52 4.51
N VAL A 65 1.09 -4.68 4.57
CA VAL A 65 1.75 -5.23 5.76
C VAL A 65 1.55 -4.29 6.93
N THR A 66 1.03 -4.83 8.03
CA THR A 66 1.14 -4.12 9.31
C THR A 66 2.56 -4.29 9.86
N PRO A 67 3.29 -3.20 10.16
CA PRO A 67 4.59 -3.34 10.80
C PRO A 67 4.40 -4.05 12.14
N HIS A 68 4.84 -5.31 12.22
CA HIS A 68 4.89 -6.01 13.50
C HIS A 68 5.97 -5.32 14.35
N SER A 69 5.53 -4.53 15.33
CA SER A 69 6.33 -4.11 16.50
C SER A 69 7.58 -3.24 16.28
N PHE A 70 7.83 -2.69 15.08
CA PHE A 70 8.86 -1.67 14.91
C PHE A 70 8.23 -0.29 14.84
N GLU A 71 8.54 0.55 15.84
CA GLU A 71 8.06 1.92 16.03
C GLU A 71 8.54 2.91 14.96
N ASP A 72 9.12 2.44 13.86
CA ASP A 72 9.73 3.29 12.83
C ASP A 72 8.85 3.36 11.58
N SER A 73 8.38 4.57 11.29
CA SER A 73 7.49 4.96 10.20
C SER A 73 8.21 4.99 8.83
N SER A 74 8.81 3.88 8.42
CA SER A 74 9.36 3.75 7.07
C SER A 74 8.23 3.68 6.03
N SER A 75 8.40 4.39 4.91
CA SER A 75 7.41 4.39 3.84
C SER A 75 7.43 3.03 3.15
N ILE A 76 6.53 2.13 3.52
CA ILE A 76 6.30 0.85 2.82
C ILE A 76 5.39 1.02 1.59
N ILE A 77 5.05 2.27 1.27
CA ILE A 77 4.21 2.68 0.15
C ILE A 77 4.94 3.77 -0.62
N HIS A 78 4.86 3.72 -1.94
CA HIS A 78 5.28 4.76 -2.85
C HIS A 78 4.19 5.04 -3.88
N ILE A 79 4.01 6.31 -4.23
CA ILE A 79 3.13 6.76 -5.31
C ILE A 79 4.01 7.48 -6.33
N THR A 80 3.95 7.03 -7.58
CA THR A 80 4.74 7.62 -8.67
C THR A 80 4.44 9.12 -8.84
N GLN A 81 5.38 9.86 -9.44
CA GLN A 81 5.19 11.28 -9.71
C GLN A 81 3.95 11.56 -10.59
N ALA A 82 3.66 10.66 -11.52
CA ALA A 82 2.47 10.72 -12.38
C ALA A 82 1.15 10.42 -11.63
N GLN A 83 1.22 9.93 -10.38
CA GLN A 83 0.08 9.58 -9.53
C GLN A 83 -0.88 8.56 -10.18
N ASP A 84 -0.31 7.63 -10.92
CA ASP A 84 -1.01 6.57 -11.67
C ASP A 84 -0.72 5.16 -11.12
N ILE A 85 0.39 4.99 -10.43
CA ILE A 85 0.85 3.72 -9.86
C ILE A 85 1.09 3.87 -8.35
N ILE A 86 0.65 2.87 -7.61
CA ILE A 86 0.99 2.64 -6.20
C ILE A 86 1.90 1.40 -6.12
N ILE A 87 2.98 1.53 -5.36
CA ILE A 87 3.92 0.45 -5.07
C ILE A 87 3.90 0.25 -3.56
N SER A 88 3.52 -0.93 -3.12
CA SER A 88 3.34 -1.21 -1.68
C SER A 88 3.94 -2.55 -1.30
N LEU A 89 4.40 -2.64 -0.04
CA LEU A 89 4.65 -3.94 0.58
C LEU A 89 3.34 -4.51 1.11
N CYS A 90 2.96 -5.68 0.62
CA CYS A 90 1.71 -6.37 0.94
C CYS A 90 1.96 -7.74 1.59
N GLU A 91 1.03 -8.17 2.43
CA GLU A 91 0.98 -9.51 3.00
C GLU A 91 0.50 -10.47 1.91
N ASP A 92 1.25 -11.55 1.68
CA ASP A 92 0.77 -12.64 0.85
C ASP A 92 -0.23 -13.47 1.65
N SER A 93 -1.33 -13.87 1.02
CA SER A 93 -2.25 -14.82 1.64
C SER A 93 -1.55 -16.17 1.80
N PRO A 94 -1.80 -16.91 2.90
CA PRO A 94 -1.20 -18.24 3.11
C PRO A 94 -1.61 -19.28 2.06
N GLU A 95 -2.51 -18.94 1.14
CA GLU A 95 -3.05 -19.85 0.11
C GLU A 95 -2.15 -19.96 -1.13
N GLU A 96 -1.24 -19.02 -1.37
CA GLU A 96 -0.36 -19.04 -2.56
C GLU A 96 0.86 -19.96 -2.41
N ASP A 97 1.11 -20.48 -1.20
CA ASP A 97 2.23 -21.39 -0.87
C ASP A 97 1.88 -22.89 -1.09
N GLU A 98 0.67 -23.24 -1.56
CA GLU A 98 0.15 -24.63 -1.67
C GLU A 98 0.50 -25.35 -2.99
N VAL A 99 1.64 -25.05 -3.64
CA VAL A 99 2.19 -25.88 -4.74
C VAL A 99 3.62 -26.31 -4.42
N GLY A 100 3.81 -27.00 -3.29
CA GLY A 100 5.13 -27.55 -2.95
C GLY A 100 5.35 -27.97 -1.51
N GLY A 101 4.42 -28.73 -0.92
CA GLY A 101 4.59 -29.57 0.27
C GLY A 101 5.65 -29.19 1.31
N SER A 102 5.23 -28.48 2.36
CA SER A 102 5.63 -28.77 3.75
C SER A 102 4.87 -27.81 4.68
N SER A 103 3.83 -28.33 5.33
CA SER A 103 3.20 -27.70 6.48
C SER A 103 4.20 -27.63 7.65
N SER A 104 4.97 -26.54 7.73
CA SER A 104 5.77 -26.20 8.91
C SER A 104 5.31 -24.86 9.47
N THR A 105 4.77 -24.89 10.68
CA THR A 105 4.23 -23.81 11.50
C THR A 105 5.29 -22.80 12.01
N SER A 106 6.26 -22.42 11.17
CA SER A 106 7.34 -21.52 11.58
C SER A 106 7.96 -20.67 10.48
N ALA A 107 7.42 -20.69 9.25
CA ALA A 107 7.87 -19.75 8.23
C ALA A 107 7.29 -18.36 8.56
N PRO A 108 8.11 -17.29 8.56
CA PRO A 108 7.58 -15.93 8.69
C PRO A 108 6.54 -15.66 7.61
N PRO A 109 5.52 -14.82 7.89
CA PRO A 109 4.55 -14.40 6.88
C PRO A 109 5.30 -13.85 5.66
N SER A 110 5.03 -14.41 4.48
CA SER A 110 5.59 -13.89 3.24
C SER A 110 4.96 -12.54 2.93
N SER A 111 5.79 -11.58 2.59
CA SER A 111 5.36 -10.33 1.99
C SER A 111 5.78 -10.28 0.54
N SER A 112 5.07 -9.50 -0.27
CA SER A 112 5.45 -9.23 -1.63
C SER A 112 5.28 -7.76 -1.95
N ILE A 113 6.00 -7.30 -2.96
CA ILE A 113 5.90 -5.93 -3.45
C ILE A 113 4.84 -5.94 -4.55
N HIS A 114 3.76 -5.21 -4.34
CA HIS A 114 2.69 -5.04 -5.31
C HIS A 114 2.86 -3.73 -6.05
N VAL A 115 2.74 -3.78 -7.37
CA VAL A 115 2.71 -2.62 -8.25
C VAL A 115 1.33 -2.59 -8.88
N SER A 116 0.49 -1.62 -8.50
CA SER A 116 -0.90 -1.56 -8.96
C SER A 116 -1.27 -0.22 -9.55
N SER A 117 -2.19 -0.23 -10.52
CA SER A 117 -2.75 0.99 -11.07
C SER A 117 -3.70 1.63 -10.07
N ILE A 118 -3.47 2.91 -9.74
CA ILE A 118 -4.34 3.66 -8.84
C ILE A 118 -5.74 3.83 -9.42
N MET A 119 -5.84 4.10 -10.73
CA MET A 119 -7.13 4.42 -11.34
C MET A 119 -8.01 3.18 -11.51
N THR A 120 -7.42 2.04 -11.89
CA THR A 120 -8.19 0.82 -12.15
C THR A 120 -8.21 -0.13 -10.96
N GLY A 121 -7.34 0.05 -9.96
CA GLY A 121 -7.18 -0.87 -8.84
C GLY A 121 -6.52 -2.21 -9.19
N ARG A 122 -6.05 -2.37 -10.44
CA ARG A 122 -5.54 -3.65 -10.95
C ARG A 122 -4.09 -3.85 -10.56
N CYS A 123 -3.76 -5.09 -10.18
CA CYS A 123 -2.38 -5.52 -10.04
C CYS A 123 -1.68 -5.51 -11.42
N LEU A 124 -0.55 -4.82 -11.51
CA LEU A 124 0.30 -4.77 -12.71
C LEU A 124 1.48 -5.73 -12.59
N ALA A 125 2.05 -5.86 -11.40
CA ALA A 125 3.13 -6.80 -11.10
C ALA A 125 3.16 -7.15 -9.61
N ARG A 126 3.64 -8.36 -9.30
CA ARG A 126 3.95 -8.83 -7.94
C ARG A 126 5.37 -9.35 -7.91
N ILE A 127 6.14 -8.92 -6.92
CA ILE A 127 7.51 -9.35 -6.69
C ILE A 127 7.54 -10.06 -5.35
N ASN A 128 7.73 -11.38 -5.37
CA ASN A 128 7.81 -12.16 -4.15
C ASN A 128 9.13 -11.86 -3.41
N SER A 129 9.06 -11.38 -2.17
CA SER A 129 10.25 -11.01 -1.39
C SER A 129 11.15 -12.20 -1.08
N ARG A 130 10.64 -13.45 -1.12
CA ARG A 130 11.46 -14.65 -0.93
C ARG A 130 12.44 -14.89 -2.08
N ALA A 131 12.24 -14.26 -3.24
CA ALA A 131 13.13 -14.43 -4.40
C ALA A 131 14.56 -13.91 -4.15
N THR A 132 14.78 -13.08 -3.12
CA THR A 132 16.08 -12.48 -2.79
C THR A 132 16.79 -13.11 -1.60
N ALA A 133 16.42 -14.34 -1.20
CA ALA A 133 17.04 -15.04 -0.07
C ALA A 133 18.49 -15.52 -0.33
N VAL A 134 19.38 -14.66 -0.84
CA VAL A 134 20.82 -14.82 -0.66
C VAL A 134 21.13 -14.41 0.78
N GLY A 135 20.91 -15.32 1.73
CA GLY A 135 21.21 -15.09 3.15
C GLY A 135 20.05 -15.26 4.14
N GLY A 136 18.88 -15.73 3.68
CA GLY A 136 17.84 -16.22 4.60
C GLY A 136 16.63 -15.31 4.86
N GLY A 137 16.13 -14.58 3.85
CA GLY A 137 14.77 -14.04 3.87
C GLY A 137 14.52 -13.02 4.98
N GLY A 138 15.34 -11.96 5.04
CA GLY A 138 15.11 -10.83 5.93
C GLY A 138 13.78 -10.13 5.65
N HIS A 139 13.18 -9.55 6.68
CA HIS A 139 11.93 -8.82 6.54
C HIS A 139 12.19 -7.45 5.91
N ILE A 140 11.50 -7.14 4.81
CA ILE A 140 11.59 -5.81 4.19
C ILE A 140 11.07 -4.77 5.19
N THR A 141 11.93 -3.79 5.52
CA THR A 141 11.65 -2.71 6.46
C THR A 141 11.50 -1.36 5.75
N ALA A 142 11.95 -1.20 4.51
CA ALA A 142 11.83 0.06 3.77
C ALA A 142 11.65 -0.20 2.27
N LEU A 143 10.89 0.68 1.61
CA LEU A 143 10.64 0.64 0.17
C LEU A 143 10.79 2.03 -0.45
N ALA A 144 11.45 2.09 -1.59
CA ALA A 144 11.52 3.27 -2.44
C ALA A 144 11.41 2.88 -3.91
N TYR A 145 11.00 3.82 -4.74
CA TYR A 145 10.94 3.67 -6.19
C TYR A 145 11.54 4.90 -6.87
N SER A 146 12.26 4.66 -7.95
CA SER A 146 12.86 5.69 -8.80
C SER A 146 12.01 5.87 -10.06
N ASP A 147 11.28 6.98 -10.18
CA ASP A 147 10.56 7.31 -11.43
C ASP A 147 11.51 7.49 -12.63
N GLU A 148 12.79 7.77 -12.40
CA GLU A 148 13.79 7.99 -13.47
C GLU A 148 14.27 6.66 -14.06
N THR A 149 14.61 5.69 -13.22
CA THR A 149 15.20 4.42 -13.64
C THR A 149 14.21 3.27 -13.70
N GLY A 150 13.06 3.39 -13.03
CA GLY A 150 12.09 2.31 -12.85
C GLY A 150 12.50 1.29 -11.79
N ASP A 151 13.57 1.56 -11.03
CA ASP A 151 14.08 0.64 -10.02
C ASP A 151 13.25 0.70 -8.73
N ILE A 152 12.99 -0.46 -8.16
CA ILE A 152 12.51 -0.58 -6.78
C ILE A 152 13.72 -0.83 -5.88
N ILE A 153 13.79 -0.13 -4.76
CA ILE A 153 14.87 -0.25 -3.77
C ILE A 153 14.24 -0.66 -2.45
N THR A 154 14.72 -1.76 -1.86
CA THR A 154 14.22 -2.25 -0.57
C THR A 154 15.34 -2.47 0.42
N GLY A 155 15.12 -2.07 1.68
CA GLY A 155 15.99 -2.43 2.81
C GLY A 155 15.34 -3.52 3.67
N ASP A 156 16.14 -4.39 4.27
CA ASP A 156 15.67 -5.41 5.21
C ASP A 156 16.21 -5.26 6.64
N ASP A 157 15.65 -6.02 7.57
CA ASP A 157 16.04 -6.03 8.99
C ASP A 157 17.43 -6.63 9.28
N GLN A 158 18.08 -7.24 8.28
CA GLN A 158 19.45 -7.72 8.35
C GLN A 158 20.47 -6.70 7.83
N GLY A 159 19.99 -5.55 7.33
CA GLY A 159 20.81 -4.45 6.82
C GLY A 159 21.23 -4.61 5.36
N TYR A 160 20.62 -5.52 4.59
CA TYR A 160 20.83 -5.58 3.14
C TYR A 160 19.94 -4.59 2.39
N ILE A 161 20.45 -4.13 1.26
CA ILE A 161 19.72 -3.31 0.29
C ILE A 161 19.62 -4.12 -1.01
N HIS A 162 18.39 -4.29 -1.50
CA HIS A 162 18.09 -4.96 -2.75
C HIS A 162 17.60 -3.94 -3.77
N ILE A 163 18.06 -4.06 -5.01
CA ILE A 163 17.63 -3.22 -6.14
C ILE A 163 16.99 -4.13 -7.17
N TRP A 164 15.72 -3.88 -7.48
CA TRP A 164 14.93 -4.61 -8.45
C TRP A 164 14.84 -3.75 -9.71
N SER A 165 15.47 -4.21 -10.79
CA SER A 165 15.62 -3.49 -12.06
C SER A 165 15.15 -4.38 -13.23
N ASN A 166 14.88 -3.75 -14.38
CA ASN A 166 14.47 -4.42 -15.62
C ASN A 166 15.67 -4.89 -16.46
#